data_AF-A0A7C7VZI0-F1
#
_entry.id   AF-A0A7C7VZI0-F1
#
_cell.length_a   1.000
_cell.length_b   1.000
_cell.length_c   1.000
_cell.angle_alpha   90.00
_cell.angle_beta   90.00
_cell.angle_gamma   90.00
#
_symmetry.space_group_name_H-M   'P 1'
#
loop_
_entity.id
_entity.type
_entity.pdbx_description
1 polymer ?
#
loop_
_entity_poly.entity_id
_entity_poly.type
_entity_poly.pdbx_seq_one_letter_code
_entity_poly.pdbx_strand_id
1 'polypeptide(L)' 'MNVNQIWQAALGELQLELTRATFDTWLRDAKLVAYEDGAFIIGVTNAYARDWLANRLHPTIVRILTRLA' A
#
# COMPACT_ATOMS: atom_id res chain seq x y z
N MET A 1 -13.80 -4.21 -9.91
CA MET A 1 -12.76 -3.16 -10.03
C MET A 1 -11.54 -3.79 -10.69
N ASN A 2 -10.76 -3.03 -11.45
CA ASN A 2 -9.44 -3.53 -11.87
C ASN A 2 -8.43 -3.38 -10.71
N VAL A 3 -7.29 -4.07 -10.79
CA VAL A 3 -6.27 -4.06 -9.71
C VAL A 3 -5.73 -2.67 -9.40
N ASN A 4 -5.65 -1.79 -10.41
CA ASN A 4 -5.25 -0.40 -10.22
C ASN A 4 -6.28 0.38 -9.40
N GLN A 5 -7.59 0.19 -9.64
CA GLN A 5 -8.65 0.80 -8.85
C GLN A 5 -8.63 0.31 -7.39
N ILE A 6 -8.38 -0.98 -7.17
CA ILE A 6 -8.24 -1.55 -5.82
C ILE A 6 -7.06 -0.90 -5.09
N TRP A 7 -5.90 -0.77 -5.74
CA TRP A 7 -4.74 -0.09 -5.15
C TRP A 7 -5.00 1.39 -4.86
N GLN A 8 -5.65 2.12 -5.77
CA GLN A 8 -6.01 3.53 -5.54
C GLN A 8 -6.99 3.69 -4.38
N ALA A 9 -7.97 2.80 -4.26
CA ALA A 9 -8.88 2.78 -3.11
C ALA A 9 -8.13 2.48 -1.80
N ALA A 10 -7.22 1.50 -1.81
CA ALA A 10 -6.40 1.17 -0.65
C ALA A 10 -5.50 2.34 -0.22
N LEU A 11 -4.87 3.05 -1.16
CA LEU A 11 -4.10 4.26 -0.87
C LEU A 11 -4.96 5.37 -0.26
N GLY A 12 -6.18 5.56 -0.76
CA GLY A 12 -7.12 6.52 -0.21
C GLY A 12 -7.50 6.20 1.24
N GLU A 13 -7.76 4.93 1.56
CA GLU A 13 -8.04 4.51 2.93
C GLU A 13 -6.83 4.67 3.87
N LEU A 14 -5.64 4.28 3.40
CA LEU A 14 -4.39 4.48 4.16
C LEU A 14 -4.13 5.96 4.43
N GLN A 15 -4.48 6.86 3.49
CA GLN A 15 -4.35 8.30 3.69
C GLN A 15 -5.30 8.83 4.78
N LEU A 16 -6.44 8.18 5.00
CA LEU A 16 -7.39 8.52 6.06
C LEU A 16 -6.98 7.92 7.42
N GLU A 17 -6.38 6.73 7.44
CA GLU A 17 -5.96 6.04 8.67
C GLU A 17 -4.63 6.56 9.25
N LEU A 18 -3.76 7.15 8.42
CA LEU A 18 -2.41 7.58 8.81
C LEU A 18 -2.31 9.09 8.98
N THR A 19 -1.31 9.52 9.76
CA THR A 19 -0.93 10.94 9.75
C THR A 19 -0.38 11.31 8.37
N ARG A 20 -0.59 12.57 7.97
CA ARG A 20 -0.07 13.11 6.71
C ARG A 20 1.43 12.87 6.56
N ALA A 21 2.22 13.11 7.61
CA ALA A 21 3.67 12.92 7.57
C ALA A 21 4.06 11.45 7.33
N THR A 22 3.38 10.50 7.95
CA THR A 22 3.62 9.07 7.76
C THR A 22 3.27 8.65 6.34
N PHE A 23 2.10 9.03 5.83
CA PHE A 23 1.70 8.73 4.46
C PHE A 23 2.67 9.33 3.45
N ASP A 24 3.01 10.61 3.63
CA ASP A 24 3.90 11.36 2.72
C ASP A 24 5.29 10.75 2.64
N THR A 25 5.80 10.21 3.75
CA THR A 25 7.14 9.62 3.83
C THR A 25 7.20 8.21 3.22
N TRP A 26 6.16 7.40 3.45
CA TRP A 26 6.24 5.96 3.19
C TRP A 26 5.37 5.45 2.04
N LEU A 27 4.29 6.17 1.68
CA LEU A 27 3.26 5.68 0.75
C LEU A 27 2.94 6.62 -0.42
N ARG A 28 3.25 7.92 -0.33
CA ARG A 28 2.95 8.91 -1.39
C ARG A 28 3.41 8.46 -2.78
N ASP A 29 4.62 7.91 -2.85
CA ASP A 29 5.24 7.47 -4.11
C ASP A 29 5.15 5.96 -4.31
N ALA A 30 4.39 5.24 -3.47
CA ALA A 30 4.21 3.80 -3.58
C ALA A 30 3.29 3.47 -4.76
N LYS A 31 3.70 2.49 -5.58
CA LYS A 31 3.00 2.13 -6.82
C LYS A 31 2.74 0.63 -6.88
N LEU A 32 1.57 0.27 -7.41
CA LEU A 32 1.35 -1.10 -7.85
C LEU A 32 2.24 -1.38 -9.06
N VAL A 33 3.14 -2.34 -8.92
CA VAL A 33 4.05 -2.80 -9.98
C VAL A 33 3.39 -3.90 -10.77
N ALA A 34 2.81 -4.89 -10.08
CA ALA A 34 2.15 -6.04 -10.68
C ALA A 34 1.15 -6.66 -9.71
N TYR A 35 0.24 -7.47 -10.25
CA TYR A 35 -0.64 -8.34 -9.50
C TYR A 35 -0.57 -9.74 -10.10
N GLU A 36 0.04 -10.65 -9.37
CA GLU A 36 0.40 -12.00 -9.83
C GLU A 36 0.09 -12.99 -8.71
N ASP A 37 -0.53 -14.13 -9.05
CA ASP A 37 -0.86 -15.21 -8.11
C ASP A 37 -1.61 -14.76 -6.84
N GLY A 38 -2.48 -13.75 -6.97
CA GLY A 38 -3.24 -13.21 -5.84
C GLY A 38 -2.45 -12.24 -4.95
N ALA A 39 -1.22 -11.91 -5.31
CA ALA A 39 -0.35 -11.01 -4.56
C ALA A 39 -0.19 -9.65 -5.24
N PHE A 40 -0.38 -8.58 -4.47
CA PHE A 40 -0.06 -7.21 -4.90
C PHE A 40 1.43 -6.95 -4.70
N ILE A 41 2.14 -6.65 -5.80
CA ILE A 41 3.56 -6.30 -5.77
C ILE A 41 3.65 -4.77 -5.75
N ILE A 42 4.08 -4.20 -4.62
CA ILE A 42 4.14 -2.75 -4.41
C ILE A 42 5.60 -2.28 -4.45
N GLY A 43 5.89 -1.34 -5.35
CA GLY A 43 7.16 -0.65 -5.44
C GLY A 43 7.18 0.59 -4.55
N VAL A 44 8.32 0.85 -3.90
CA VAL A 44 8.52 1.96 -2.95
C VAL A 44 9.84 2.67 -3.24
N THR A 45 10.03 3.85 -2.64
CA THR A 45 11.13 4.76 -2.94
C THR A 45 12.52 4.24 -2.57
N ASN A 46 12.63 3.42 -1.52
CA ASN A 46 13.89 2.83 -1.09
C ASN A 46 13.69 1.62 -0.15
N ALA A 47 14.79 0.96 0.20
CA ALA A 47 14.80 -0.20 1.10
C ALA A 47 14.26 0.11 2.50
N TYR A 48 14.49 1.32 3.03
CA TYR A 48 13.94 1.71 4.34
C TYR A 48 12.42 1.78 4.31
N ALA A 49 11.83 2.30 3.22
CA ALA A 49 10.38 2.33 3.05
C ALA A 49 9.79 0.93 2.98
N ARG A 50 10.45 0.03 2.23
CA ARG A 50 10.04 -1.38 2.16
C ARG A 50 10.03 -2.01 3.55
N ASP A 51 11.13 -1.88 4.29
CA ASP A 51 11.28 -2.53 5.58
C ASP A 51 10.33 -1.92 6.63
N TRP A 52 10.11 -0.60 6.58
CA TRP A 52 9.15 0.06 7.47
C TRP A 52 7.72 -0.41 7.19
N LEU A 53 7.30 -0.47 5.93
CA LEU A 53 5.97 -0.96 5.56
C LEU A 53 5.79 -2.43 5.95
N ALA A 54 6.78 -3.28 5.67
CA ALA A 54 6.75 -4.70 6.05
C ALA A 54 6.57 -4.89 7.57
N ASN A 55 7.27 -4.08 8.38
CA ASN A 55 7.27 -4.21 9.83
C ASN A 55 6.12 -3.50 10.55
N ARG A 56 5.49 -2.49 9.92
CA ARG A 56 4.50 -1.62 10.59
C ARG A 56 3.13 -1.62 9.92
N LEU A 57 3.07 -1.60 8.59
CA LEU A 57 1.82 -1.46 7.85
C LEU A 57 1.36 -2.71 7.13
N HIS A 58 2.18 -3.77 7.08
CA HIS A 58 1.81 -4.99 6.39
C HIS A 58 0.44 -5.55 6.82
N PRO A 59 0.11 -5.68 8.13
CA PRO A 59 -1.20 -6.15 8.54
C PRO A 59 -2.35 -5.25 8.07
N THR A 60 -2.14 -3.93 8.12
CA THR A 60 -3.14 -2.94 7.69
C THR A 60 -3.36 -3.00 6.18
N ILE A 61 -2.28 -3.04 5.39
CA ILE A 61 -2.32 -3.11 3.94
C ILE A 61 -3.01 -4.40 3.48
N VAL A 62 -2.66 -5.55 4.07
CA VAL A 62 -3.30 -6.83 3.78
C VAL A 62 -4.79 -6.78 4.10
N ARG A 63 -5.18 -6.31 5.29
CA ARG A 63 -6.59 -6.18 5.69
C ARG A 63 -7.39 -5.34 4.70
N ILE A 64 -6.85 -4.19 4.28
CA ILE A 64 -7.53 -3.29 3.33
C ILE A 64 -7.66 -3.96 1.96
N LEU A 65 -6.57 -4.53 1.43
CA LEU A 65 -6.58 -5.18 0.12
C LEU A 65 -7.51 -6.39 0.07
N THR A 66 -7.52 -7.24 1.12
CA THR A 66 -8.42 -8.40 1.21
C THR A 66 -9.89 -7.98 1.26
N ARG A 67 -10.23 -6.81 1.81
CA ARG A 67 -11.60 -6.32 1.83
C ARG A 67 -12.04 -5.73 0.48
N LEU A 68 -11.11 -5.20 -0.29
CA LEU A 68 -11.38 -4.49 -1.55
C LEU A 68 -11.28 -5.38 -2.81
N ALA A 69 -10.50 -6.46 -2.75
CA ALA A 69 -10.35 -7.45 -3.82
C ALA A 69 -11.50 -8.46 -3.83
#